data_AF-A0A3C0WLF4-F1
#
_entry.id   AF-A0A3C0WLF4-F1
#
_cell.length_a   1.000
_cell.length_b   1.000
_cell.length_c   1.000
_cell.angle_alpha   90.00
_cell.angle_beta   90.00
_cell.angle_gamma   90.00
#
_symmetry.space_group_name_H-M   'P 1'
#
loop_
_entity.id
_entity.type
_entity.pdbx_description
1 polymer ?
#
loop_
_entity_poly.entity_id
_entity_poly.type
_entity_poly.pdbx_seq_one_letter_code
_entity_poly.pdbx_strand_id
1 'polypeptide(L)'
;KHELELIEQLQYEAYFLTVWDMMQFARSRSILCQGRGSAANSAVCFCLGVTSVDPETTDVLFERFISRERDEAPDIDVDFEHERREEVLQYLYEKYGRHRTGMTAVVSCYRMRSAIREVAKALGFGNELIEQLAKNIDGRRHDTDFDQRCREVGLDPEGGAGKRFYDLVH
;
A
#
# COMPACT_ATOMS: atom_id res chain seq x y z
N LYS A 1 10.84 25.97 -13.98
CA LYS A 1 9.89 27.11 -13.82
C LYS A 1 8.45 26.64 -13.94
N HIS A 2 8.10 25.92 -15.01
CA HIS A 2 6.77 25.33 -15.19
C HIS A 2 6.25 24.53 -13.96
N GLU A 3 7.04 23.61 -13.40
CA GLU A 3 6.61 22.83 -12.22
C GLU A 3 6.30 23.71 -11.01
N LEU A 4 7.12 24.72 -10.72
CA LEU A 4 6.92 25.63 -9.59
C LEU A 4 5.65 26.47 -9.74
N GLU A 5 5.40 26.99 -10.95
CA GLU A 5 4.15 27.72 -11.25
C GLU A 5 2.93 26.83 -11.07
N LEU A 6 3.02 25.55 -11.43
CA LEU A 6 1.93 24.60 -11.25
C LEU A 6 1.70 24.25 -9.77
N ILE A 7 2.78 24.04 -9.01
CA ILE A 7 2.73 23.80 -7.56
C ILE A 7 2.08 25.01 -6.85
N GLU A 8 2.43 26.23 -7.25
CA GLU A 8 1.86 27.46 -6.71
C GLU A 8 0.36 27.60 -7.06
N GLN A 9 0.01 27.36 -8.33
CA GLN A 9 -1.40 27.43 -8.77
C GLN A 9 -2.30 26.42 -8.07
N LEU A 10 -1.78 25.22 -7.78
CA LEU A 10 -2.50 24.15 -7.09
C LEU A 10 -2.36 24.21 -5.56
N GLN A 11 -1.59 25.18 -5.04
CA GLN A 11 -1.36 25.40 -3.61
C GLN A 11 -0.74 24.18 -2.89
N TYR A 12 0.22 23.50 -3.55
CA TYR A 12 0.90 22.32 -3.02
C TYR A 12 2.26 22.63 -2.37
N GLU A 13 2.62 23.90 -2.19
CA GLU A 13 3.91 24.32 -1.64
C GLU A 13 4.15 23.72 -0.25
N ALA A 14 3.14 23.77 0.62
CA ALA A 14 3.22 23.23 1.98
C ALA A 14 3.52 21.72 1.99
N TYR A 15 2.97 20.98 1.02
CA TYR A 15 3.20 19.54 0.87
C TYR A 15 4.67 19.26 0.52
N PHE A 16 5.20 19.92 -0.52
CA PHE A 16 6.61 19.79 -0.92
C PHE A 16 7.59 20.20 0.19
N LEU A 17 7.28 21.29 0.92
CA LEU A 17 8.12 21.75 2.02
C LEU A 17 8.12 20.78 3.20
N THR A 18 6.99 20.10 3.47
CA THR A 18 6.92 19.06 4.51
C THR A 18 7.77 17.84 4.14
N VAL A 19 7.71 17.41 2.88
CA VAL A 19 8.56 16.32 2.38
C VAL A 19 10.04 16.71 2.43
N TRP A 20 10.39 17.90 1.94
CA TRP A 20 11.76 18.41 1.99
C TRP A 20 12.30 18.45 3.42
N ASP A 21 11.50 18.93 4.36
CA ASP A 21 11.88 18.98 5.77
C ASP A 21 12.21 17.59 6.36
N MET A 22 11.37 16.60 6.05
CA MET A 22 11.59 15.21 6.45
C MET A 22 12.89 14.65 5.83
N MET A 23 13.14 14.93 4.56
CA MET A 23 14.38 14.53 3.87
C MET A 23 15.62 15.18 4.47
N GLN A 24 15.54 16.47 4.81
CA GLN A 24 16.64 17.19 5.46
C GLN A 24 16.97 16.61 6.83
N PHE A 25 15.95 16.28 7.64
CA PHE A 25 16.16 15.59 8.92
C PHE A 25 16.86 14.25 8.72
N ALA A 26 16.35 13.40 7.83
CA ALA A 26 16.93 12.08 7.56
C ALA A 26 18.40 12.19 7.13
N ARG A 27 18.71 13.09 6.19
CA ARG A 27 20.08 13.35 5.74
C ARG A 27 20.99 13.87 6.86
N SER A 28 20.50 14.75 7.72
CA SER A 28 21.28 15.27 8.86
C SER A 28 21.67 14.19 9.87
N ARG A 29 20.94 13.07 9.89
CA ARG A 29 21.17 11.90 10.74
C ARG A 29 21.80 10.73 9.98
N SER A 30 22.23 10.96 8.73
CA SER A 30 22.76 9.92 7.84
C SER A 30 21.81 8.72 7.68
N ILE A 31 20.50 8.96 7.69
CA ILE A 31 19.48 7.94 7.42
C ILE A 31 19.32 7.85 5.90
N LEU A 32 19.46 6.64 5.35
CA LEU A 32 19.22 6.42 3.93
C LEU A 32 17.75 6.68 3.61
N CYS A 33 17.50 7.49 2.59
CA CYS A 33 16.17 7.82 2.12
C CYS A 33 16.13 7.99 0.60
N GLN A 34 15.02 7.57 -0.01
CA GLN A 34 14.85 7.59 -1.46
C GLN A 34 13.36 7.74 -1.82
N GLY A 35 13.04 8.70 -2.69
CA GLY A 35 11.70 8.83 -3.25
C GLY A 35 11.36 7.69 -4.23
N ARG A 36 10.09 7.26 -4.22
CA ARG A 36 9.52 6.24 -5.12
C ARG A 36 8.48 6.84 -6.07
N GLY A 37 8.10 6.03 -7.06
CA GLY A 37 6.95 6.30 -7.92
C GLY A 37 7.13 7.50 -8.84
N SER A 38 6.05 8.25 -9.05
CA SER A 38 6.02 9.40 -9.96
C SER A 38 6.83 10.60 -9.49
N ALA A 39 7.24 10.66 -8.21
CA ALA A 39 8.12 11.71 -7.70
C ALA A 39 9.48 11.76 -8.43
N ALA A 40 9.91 10.65 -9.06
CA ALA A 40 11.11 10.62 -9.90
C ALA A 40 10.99 11.49 -11.16
N ASN A 41 9.77 11.87 -11.57
CA ASN A 41 9.51 12.64 -12.79
C ASN A 41 9.50 14.16 -12.57
N SER A 42 9.89 14.64 -11.39
CA SER A 42 9.86 16.06 -11.04
C SER A 42 11.25 16.61 -10.81
N ALA A 43 11.59 17.68 -11.53
CA ALA A 43 12.79 18.46 -11.31
C ALA A 43 12.79 19.11 -9.92
N VAL A 44 11.62 19.53 -9.42
CA VAL A 44 11.49 20.03 -8.04
C VAL A 44 11.84 18.95 -7.03
N CYS A 45 11.35 17.72 -7.19
CA CYS A 45 11.73 16.59 -6.34
C CYS A 45 13.23 16.28 -6.41
N PHE A 46 13.86 16.41 -7.58
CA PHE A 46 15.32 16.27 -7.71
C PHE A 46 16.07 17.37 -6.94
N CYS A 47 15.68 18.63 -7.11
CA CYS A 47 16.28 19.77 -6.41
C CYS A 47 16.11 19.71 -4.89
N LEU A 48 14.98 19.18 -4.40
CA LEU A 48 14.73 18.97 -2.97
C LEU A 48 15.43 17.70 -2.44
N GLY A 49 16.09 16.94 -3.30
CA GLY A 49 16.77 15.70 -2.94
C GLY A 49 15.83 14.55 -2.60
N VAL A 50 14.56 14.61 -3.03
CA VAL A 50 13.58 13.51 -2.91
C VAL A 50 13.96 12.37 -3.85
N THR A 51 14.33 12.69 -5.09
CA THR A 51 14.82 11.74 -6.09
C THR A 51 16.27 12.06 -6.47
N SER A 52 17.02 11.03 -6.86
CA SER A 52 18.36 11.14 -7.44
C SER A 52 18.36 11.05 -8.97
N VAL A 53 17.18 10.91 -9.59
CA VAL A 53 17.02 10.84 -11.04
C VAL A 53 17.14 12.24 -11.62
N ASP A 54 18.16 12.46 -12.43
CA ASP A 54 18.38 13.73 -13.10
C ASP A 54 17.40 13.88 -14.27
N PRO A 55 16.47 14.87 -14.22
CA PRO A 55 15.48 15.10 -15.26
C PRO A 55 16.11 15.52 -16.60
N GLU A 56 17.36 16.00 -16.64
CA GLU A 56 18.03 16.31 -17.91
C GLU A 56 18.48 15.05 -18.66
N THR A 57 18.64 13.94 -17.94
CA THR A 57 19.13 12.66 -18.50
C THR A 57 18.01 11.68 -18.83
N THR A 58 16.78 11.96 -18.39
CA THR A 58 15.65 11.05 -18.50
C THR A 58 14.43 11.80 -19.02
N ASP A 59 13.80 11.30 -20.08
CA ASP A 59 12.57 11.87 -20.63
C ASP A 59 11.38 11.47 -19.74
N VAL A 60 11.16 12.25 -18.69
CA VAL A 60 10.13 11.99 -17.67
C VAL A 60 8.90 12.88 -17.88
N LEU A 61 7.73 12.25 -17.97
CA LEU A 61 6.45 12.95 -18.10
C LEU A 61 5.99 13.47 -16.72
N PHE A 62 6.26 14.75 -16.46
CA PHE A 62 5.87 15.44 -15.22
C PHE A 62 4.35 15.45 -14.99
N GLU A 63 3.54 15.50 -16.05
CA GLU A 63 2.07 15.52 -15.96
C GLU A 63 1.48 14.23 -15.38
N ARG A 64 2.27 13.14 -15.34
CA ARG A 64 1.89 11.91 -14.63
C ARG A 64 2.00 12.04 -13.11
N PHE A 65 2.77 13.01 -12.63
CA PHE A 65 2.97 13.30 -11.23
C PHE A 65 2.01 14.39 -10.76
N ILE A 66 1.95 15.54 -11.44
CA ILE A 66 1.00 16.63 -11.15
C ILE A 66 0.28 17.01 -12.42
N SER A 67 -1.06 17.03 -12.40
CA SER A 67 -1.88 17.51 -13.51
C SER A 67 -3.03 18.36 -12.98
N ARG A 68 -3.37 19.45 -13.69
CA ARG A 68 -4.55 20.27 -13.35
C ARG A 68 -5.87 19.51 -13.57
N GLU A 69 -5.86 18.49 -14.43
CA GLU A 69 -7.05 17.72 -14.77
C GLU A 69 -7.37 16.66 -13.71
N ARG A 70 -6.38 16.28 -12.90
CA ARG A 70 -6.55 15.43 -11.72
C ARG A 70 -6.66 16.38 -10.54
N ASP A 71 -7.87 16.64 -10.08
CA ASP A 71 -8.14 17.44 -8.87
C ASP A 71 -7.75 16.67 -7.58
N GLU A 72 -6.53 16.11 -7.57
CA GLU A 72 -5.97 15.28 -6.53
C GLU A 72 -4.51 15.68 -6.29
N ALA A 73 -4.08 15.65 -5.02
CA ALA A 73 -2.70 15.93 -4.66
C ALA A 73 -1.76 14.83 -5.20
N PRO A 74 -0.54 15.18 -5.62
CA PRO A 74 0.46 14.18 -5.99
C PRO A 74 0.81 13.31 -4.79
N ASP A 75 1.11 12.04 -5.04
CA ASP A 75 1.63 11.13 -4.02
C ASP A 75 3.15 11.09 -4.06
N ILE A 76 3.81 11.49 -2.97
CA ILE A 76 5.26 11.45 -2.80
C ILE A 76 5.61 10.41 -1.74
N ASP A 77 5.85 9.19 -2.20
CA ASP A 77 6.36 8.11 -1.37
C ASP A 77 7.86 8.26 -1.15
N VAL A 78 8.29 8.20 0.11
CA VAL A 78 9.71 8.19 0.49
C VAL A 78 10.01 6.96 1.32
N ASP A 79 10.96 6.16 0.87
CA ASP A 79 11.54 5.10 1.68
C ASP A 79 12.56 5.65 2.65
N PHE A 80 12.60 5.04 3.82
CA PHE A 80 13.67 5.21 4.80
C PHE A 80 14.28 3.86 5.13
N GLU A 81 15.54 3.87 5.55
CA GLU A 81 16.20 2.73 6.16
C GLU A 81 15.30 2.07 7.22
N HIS A 82 15.06 0.77 7.07
CA HIS A 82 14.04 0.06 7.84
C HIS A 82 14.23 0.20 9.35
N GLU A 83 15.46 0.03 9.84
CA GLU A 83 15.79 0.09 11.27
C GLU A 83 15.69 1.50 11.86
N ARG A 84 15.75 2.54 11.01
CA ARG A 84 15.83 3.95 11.43
C ARG A 84 14.62 4.79 11.03
N ARG A 85 13.62 4.19 10.35
CA ARG A 85 12.36 4.85 9.96
C ARG A 85 11.64 5.46 11.17
N GLU A 86 11.73 4.83 12.33
CA GLU A 86 11.09 5.31 13.56
C GLU A 86 11.66 6.66 14.01
N GLU A 87 12.95 6.94 13.81
CA GLU A 87 13.55 8.24 14.14
C GLU A 87 12.88 9.38 13.36
N VAL A 88 12.59 9.15 12.07
CA VAL A 88 11.91 10.10 11.20
C VAL A 88 10.46 10.30 11.63
N LEU A 89 9.77 9.21 11.98
CA LEU A 89 8.40 9.28 12.51
C LEU A 89 8.35 10.13 13.78
N GLN A 90 9.24 9.87 14.74
CA GLN A 90 9.29 10.62 15.99
C GLN A 90 9.61 12.10 15.76
N TYR A 91 10.54 12.41 14.84
CA TYR A 91 10.80 13.80 14.43
C TYR A 91 9.54 14.52 13.95
N LEU A 92 8.72 13.87 13.11
CA LEU A 92 7.47 14.46 12.64
C LEU A 92 6.49 14.70 13.79
N TYR A 93 6.35 13.75 14.71
CA TYR A 93 5.48 13.90 15.89
C TYR A 93 5.96 15.00 16.84
N GLU A 94 7.27 15.14 17.04
CA GLU A 94 7.87 16.18 17.87
C GLU A 94 7.69 17.57 17.25
N LYS A 95 7.93 17.69 15.94
CA LYS A 95 7.89 18.96 15.22
C LYS A 95 6.47 19.47 14.95
N TYR A 96 5.59 18.61 14.46
CA TYR A 96 4.24 18.99 14.04
C TYR A 96 3.18 18.71 15.11
N GLY A 97 3.53 17.93 16.14
CA GLY A 97 2.69 17.64 17.29
C GLY A 97 1.71 16.49 17.04
N ARG A 98 1.41 15.75 18.11
CA ARG A 98 0.49 14.59 18.10
C ARG A 98 -0.94 14.88 17.67
N HIS A 99 -1.35 16.14 17.64
CA HIS A 99 -2.69 16.55 17.21
C HIS A 99 -2.78 16.81 15.69
N ARG A 100 -1.63 16.86 14.98
CA ARG A 100 -1.55 17.09 13.53
C ARG A 100 -0.84 15.97 12.77
N THR A 101 -0.19 15.06 13.49
CA THR A 101 0.51 13.90 12.92
C THR A 101 -0.18 12.62 13.36
N GLY A 102 -0.38 11.70 12.42
CA GLY A 102 -0.97 10.39 12.68
C GLY A 102 -0.50 9.37 11.65
N MET A 103 -0.49 8.10 12.05
CA MET A 103 -0.33 7.00 11.11
C MET A 103 -1.69 6.58 10.57
N THR A 104 -1.76 6.28 9.27
CA THR A 104 -2.94 5.68 8.68
C THR A 104 -3.08 4.24 9.18
N ALA A 105 -4.28 3.88 9.64
CA ALA A 105 -4.59 2.52 10.05
C ALA A 105 -4.97 1.67 8.83
N VAL A 106 -4.58 0.40 8.85
CA VAL A 106 -5.02 -0.59 7.88
C VAL A 106 -6.10 -1.46 8.52
N VAL A 107 -7.23 -1.63 7.82
CA VAL A 107 -8.25 -2.59 8.22
C VAL A 107 -8.00 -3.91 7.49
N SER A 108 -7.52 -4.90 8.24
CA SER A 108 -7.30 -6.25 7.72
C SER A 108 -8.63 -7.01 7.63
N CYS A 109 -9.14 -7.19 6.41
CA CYS A 109 -10.32 -8.01 6.15
C CYS A 109 -9.92 -9.43 5.75
N TYR A 110 -10.75 -10.42 6.12
CA TYR A 110 -10.63 -11.76 5.58
C TYR A 110 -10.82 -11.73 4.06
N ARG A 111 -9.81 -12.19 3.31
CA ARG A 111 -9.96 -12.58 1.91
C ARG A 111 -10.43 -14.03 1.85
N MET A 112 -11.00 -14.44 0.71
CA MET A 112 -11.62 -15.76 0.51
C MET A 112 -10.78 -16.91 1.09
N ARG A 113 -9.50 -17.02 0.69
CA ARG A 113 -8.58 -18.06 1.20
C ARG A 113 -8.41 -18.06 2.71
N SER A 114 -8.35 -16.89 3.35
CA SER A 114 -8.22 -16.79 4.80
C SER A 114 -9.54 -17.15 5.51
N ALA A 115 -10.69 -16.76 4.95
CA ALA A 115 -12.00 -17.14 5.46
C ALA A 115 -12.19 -18.66 5.44
N ILE A 116 -11.88 -19.31 4.30
CA ILE A 116 -11.89 -20.77 4.14
C ILE A 116 -11.06 -21.47 5.21
N ARG A 117 -9.81 -21.02 5.41
CA ARG A 117 -8.92 -21.64 6.39
C ARG A 117 -9.50 -21.57 7.80
N GLU A 118 -10.00 -20.41 8.21
CA GLU A 118 -10.54 -20.23 9.55
C GLU A 118 -11.86 -20.99 9.77
N VAL A 119 -12.79 -20.97 8.79
CA VAL A 119 -14.05 -21.72 8.89
C VAL A 119 -13.81 -23.23 8.90
N ALA A 120 -12.98 -23.74 7.99
CA ALA A 120 -12.64 -25.16 7.93
C ALA A 120 -11.98 -25.66 9.22
N LYS A 121 -11.05 -24.86 9.77
CA LYS A 121 -10.42 -25.13 11.06
C LYS A 121 -11.43 -25.15 12.20
N ALA A 122 -12.34 -24.18 12.25
CA ALA A 122 -13.39 -24.12 13.27
C ALA A 122 -14.36 -25.31 13.21
N LEU A 123 -14.59 -25.87 12.01
CA LEU A 123 -15.40 -27.07 11.78
C LEU A 123 -14.64 -28.38 12.02
N GLY A 124 -13.35 -28.31 12.38
CA GLY A 124 -12.54 -29.48 12.73
C GLY A 124 -11.97 -30.24 11.53
N PHE A 125 -11.87 -29.61 10.35
CA PHE A 125 -11.24 -30.23 9.19
C PHE A 125 -9.73 -30.41 9.41
N GLY A 126 -9.18 -31.48 8.84
CA GLY A 126 -7.73 -31.74 8.90
C GLY A 126 -6.94 -30.71 8.09
N ASN A 127 -5.73 -30.38 8.56
CA ASN A 127 -4.88 -29.36 7.94
C ASN A 127 -4.56 -29.64 6.45
N GLU A 128 -4.47 -30.91 6.06
CA GLU A 128 -4.24 -31.31 4.67
C GLU A 128 -5.40 -30.90 3.76
N LEU A 129 -6.64 -31.18 4.18
CA LEU A 129 -7.85 -30.77 3.47
C LEU A 129 -7.98 -29.25 3.40
N ILE A 130 -7.65 -28.55 4.49
CA ILE A 130 -7.66 -27.08 4.54
C ILE A 130 -6.70 -26.48 3.52
N GLU A 131 -5.48 -27.01 3.41
CA GLU A 131 -4.49 -26.51 2.46
C GLU A 131 -4.87 -26.83 1.01
N GLN A 132 -5.47 -27.99 0.75
CA GLN A 132 -5.99 -28.33 -0.59
C GLN A 132 -7.12 -27.37 -1.00
N LEU A 133 -8.09 -27.12 -0.11
CA LEU A 133 -9.17 -26.15 -0.33
C LEU A 133 -8.62 -24.74 -0.62
N ALA A 134 -7.73 -24.25 0.24
CA ALA A 134 -7.20 -22.89 0.13
C ALA A 134 -6.33 -22.67 -1.12
N LYS A 135 -5.67 -23.72 -1.64
CA LYS A 135 -4.88 -23.66 -2.89
C LYS A 135 -5.74 -23.72 -4.14
N ASN A 136 -6.78 -24.53 -4.11
CA ASN A 136 -7.64 -24.75 -5.27
C ASN A 136 -8.54 -23.55 -5.57
N ILE A 137 -8.73 -22.63 -4.63
CA ILE A 137 -9.67 -21.51 -4.82
C ILE A 137 -9.00 -20.30 -5.46
N ASP A 138 -9.66 -19.75 -6.48
CA ASP A 138 -9.24 -18.52 -7.13
C ASP A 138 -9.43 -17.37 -6.12
N GLY A 139 -8.44 -16.48 -6.01
CA GLY A 139 -8.46 -15.37 -5.05
C GLY A 139 -9.50 -14.28 -5.36
N ARG A 140 -10.34 -14.49 -6.38
CA ARG A 140 -11.42 -13.60 -6.79
C ARG A 140 -12.59 -13.71 -5.81
N ARG A 141 -13.32 -12.60 -5.68
CA ARG A 141 -14.43 -12.46 -4.70
C ARG A 141 -15.62 -13.38 -4.98
N HIS A 142 -15.74 -13.91 -6.20
CA HIS A 142 -16.81 -14.79 -6.63
C HIS A 142 -16.19 -15.91 -7.46
N ASP A 143 -15.86 -17.03 -6.82
CA ASP A 143 -15.38 -18.24 -7.50
C ASP A 143 -16.62 -19.02 -7.96
N THR A 144 -16.97 -18.90 -9.24
CA THR A 144 -18.14 -19.57 -9.83
C THR A 144 -18.04 -21.09 -9.81
N ASP A 145 -16.83 -21.62 -9.56
CA ASP A 145 -16.55 -23.06 -9.54
C ASP A 145 -16.34 -23.58 -8.11
N PHE A 146 -16.68 -22.80 -7.09
CA PHE A 146 -16.43 -23.15 -5.68
C PHE A 146 -17.03 -24.50 -5.28
N ASP A 147 -18.24 -24.82 -5.75
CA ASP A 147 -18.90 -26.12 -5.57
C ASP A 147 -18.06 -27.27 -6.11
N GLN A 148 -17.58 -27.12 -7.35
CA GLN A 148 -16.76 -28.13 -8.02
C GLN A 148 -15.44 -28.32 -7.27
N ARG A 149 -14.77 -27.23 -6.90
CA ARG A 149 -13.51 -27.24 -6.16
C ARG A 149 -13.63 -27.90 -4.78
N CYS A 150 -14.77 -27.72 -4.10
CA CYS A 150 -15.07 -28.43 -2.85
C CYS A 150 -15.17 -29.95 -3.09
N ARG A 151 -15.90 -30.36 -4.13
CA ARG A 151 -16.04 -31.79 -4.46
C ARG A 151 -14.72 -32.42 -4.89
N GLU A 152 -13.85 -31.69 -5.60
CA GLU A 152 -12.52 -32.15 -6.03
C GLU A 152 -11.59 -32.51 -4.87
N VAL A 153 -11.73 -31.85 -3.71
CA VAL A 153 -10.96 -32.17 -2.50
C VAL A 153 -11.69 -33.16 -1.58
N GLY A 154 -12.81 -33.73 -2.04
CA GLY A 154 -13.61 -34.68 -1.26
C GLY A 154 -14.51 -34.05 -0.21
N LEU A 155 -14.78 -32.73 -0.30
CA LEU A 155 -15.75 -32.06 0.56
C LEU A 155 -17.13 -32.09 -0.11
N ASP A 156 -18.10 -32.74 0.53
CA ASP A 156 -19.48 -32.76 0.06
C ASP A 156 -20.24 -31.50 0.53
N PRO A 157 -20.58 -30.56 -0.39
CA PRO A 157 -21.29 -29.33 -0.03
C PRO A 157 -22.75 -29.58 0.40
N GLU A 158 -23.30 -30.78 0.20
CA GLU A 158 -24.67 -31.11 0.58
C GLU A 158 -24.75 -31.88 1.91
N GLY A 159 -23.62 -32.36 2.42
CA GLY A 159 -23.53 -33.28 3.56
C GLY A 159 -22.92 -32.68 4.83
N GLY A 160 -23.56 -32.92 5.98
CA GLY A 160 -22.97 -32.79 7.31
C GLY A 160 -22.20 -31.48 7.58
N ALA A 161 -20.89 -31.61 7.81
CA ALA A 161 -20.00 -30.47 8.06
C ALA A 161 -19.60 -29.73 6.78
N GLY A 162 -19.64 -30.37 5.61
CA GLY A 162 -19.35 -29.74 4.32
C GLY A 162 -20.42 -28.73 3.90
N LYS A 163 -21.70 -29.05 4.16
CA LYS A 163 -22.79 -28.07 4.00
C LYS A 163 -22.65 -26.84 4.90
N ARG A 164 -22.30 -27.04 6.17
CA ARG A 164 -22.06 -25.91 7.09
C ARG A 164 -20.87 -25.07 6.66
N PHE A 165 -19.82 -25.70 6.16
CA PHE A 165 -18.67 -24.99 5.60
C PHE A 165 -19.10 -24.14 4.39
N TYR A 166 -19.89 -24.73 3.48
CA TYR A 166 -20.40 -24.06 2.30
C TYR A 166 -21.20 -22.80 2.66
N ASP A 167 -22.23 -22.96 3.51
CA ASP A 167 -23.12 -21.87 3.94
C ASP A 167 -22.40 -20.71 4.68
N LEU A 168 -21.20 -20.96 5.22
CA LEU A 168 -20.42 -19.96 5.98
C LEU A 168 -19.37 -19.23 5.13
N VAL A 169 -19.02 -19.77 3.96
CA VAL A 169 -17.95 -19.26 3.10
C VAL A 169 -18.47 -18.71 1.79
N HIS A 170 -19.60 -19.22 1.30
CA HIS A 170 -20.27 -18.83 0.06
C HIS A 170 -21.63 -18.18 0.38
#